data_AF-A0A2P5C474-F1
#
_entry.id   AF-A0A2P5C474-F1
#
_cell.length_a   1.000
_cell.length_b   1.000
_cell.length_c   1.000
_cell.angle_alpha   90.00
_cell.angle_beta   90.00
_cell.angle_gamma   90.00
#
_symmetry.space_group_name_H-M   'P 1'
#
loop_
_entity.id
_entity.type
_entity.pdbx_description
1 polymer ?
#
loop_
_entity_poly.entity_id
_entity_poly.type
_entity_poly.pdbx_seq_one_letter_code
_entity_poly.pdbx_strand_id
1 'polypeptide(L)' 'MGKTTLALIIYNNEVVREQFDCRAWITVSESYDMIKLLKIMANQICIAEEDNGGDINFDTMSIE' A
#
# COMPACT_ATOMS: atom_id res chain seq x y z
N MET A 1 -5.24 24.20 -1.44
CA MET A 1 -5.32 23.33 -0.26
C MET A 1 -6.47 22.35 -0.47
N GLY A 2 -6.33 21.06 -0.16
CA GLY A 2 -7.45 20.09 -0.21
C GLY A 2 -7.37 18.95 -1.24
N LYS A 3 -6.33 18.88 -2.07
CA LYS A 3 -6.18 17.81 -3.08
C LYS A 3 -6.12 16.42 -2.45
N THR A 4 -5.26 16.26 -1.45
CA THR A 4 -5.10 15.01 -0.70
C THR A 4 -6.37 14.64 0.05
N THR A 5 -7.07 15.64 0.62
CA THR A 5 -8.34 15.44 1.32
C THR A 5 -9.42 14.91 0.38
N LEU A 6 -9.56 15.49 -0.81
CA LEU A 6 -10.52 15.03 -1.81
C LEU A 6 -10.19 13.61 -2.29
N ALA A 7 -8.92 13.32 -2.57
CA ALA A 7 -8.47 11.98 -2.96
C ALA A 7 -8.73 10.95 -1.85
N LEU A 8 -8.52 11.31 -0.57
CA LEU A 8 -8.79 10.44 0.57
C LEU A 8 -10.30 10.14 0.74
N ILE A 9 -11.16 11.14 0.52
CA ILE A 9 -12.62 10.96 0.55
C ILE A 9 -13.06 9.96 -0.53
N ILE A 10 -12.55 10.08 -1.75
CA ILE A 10 -12.87 9.17 -2.86
C ILE A 10 -12.30 7.77 -2.59
N TYR A 11 -11.06 7.68 -2.11
CA TYR A 11 -10.41 6.41 -1.78
C TYR A 11 -11.19 5.59 -0.73
N ASN A 12 -11.78 6.27 0.25
CA ASN A 12 -12.56 5.65 1.32
C ASN A 12 -14.05 5.47 0.99
N ASN A 13 -14.54 5.99 -0.13
CA ASN A 13 -15.94 5.88 -0.52
C ASN A 13 -16.31 4.42 -0.87
N GLU A 14 -17.26 3.83 -0.16
CA GLU A 14 -17.65 2.42 -0.28
C GLU A 14 -17.93 1.96 -1.72
N VAL A 15 -18.64 2.77 -2.50
CA VAL A 15 -18.90 2.44 -3.92
C VAL A 15 -17.59 2.34 -4.70
N VAL A 16 -16.67 3.27 -4.49
CA VAL A 16 -15.33 3.19 -5.09
C VAL A 16 -14.59 1.96 -4.56
N ARG A 17 -14.69 1.65 -3.27
CA ARG A 17 -14.01 0.51 -2.66
C ARG A 17 -14.38 -0.83 -3.31
N GLU A 18 -15.65 -1.00 -3.66
CA GLU A 18 -16.20 -2.22 -4.26
C GLU A 18 -15.86 -2.38 -5.75
N GLN A 19 -15.41 -1.32 -6.42
CA GLN A 19 -15.05 -1.36 -7.84
C GLN A 19 -13.59 -1.76 -8.10
N PHE A 20 -12.76 -1.86 -7.05
CA PHE A 20 -11.35 -2.20 -7.19
C PHE A 20 -10.98 -3.36 -6.26
N ASP A 21 -10.52 -4.47 -6.85
CA ASP A 21 -10.07 -5.67 -6.14
C ASP A 21 -8.88 -5.40 -5.20
N CYS A 22 -8.02 -4.44 -5.57
CA CYS A 22 -6.83 -4.07 -4.80
C CYS A 22 -6.70 -2.55 -4.72
N ARG A 23 -6.32 -2.05 -3.54
CA ARG A 23 -6.12 -0.61 -3.29
C ARG A 23 -4.99 -0.41 -2.30
N ALA A 24 -4.17 0.62 -2.53
CA ALA A 24 -3.14 1.08 -1.60
C ALA A 24 -3.18 2.60 -1.45
N TRP A 25 -2.90 3.07 -0.24
CA TRP A 25 -2.67 4.48 0.07
C TRP A 25 -1.30 4.62 0.73
N ILE A 26 -0.41 5.35 0.05
CA ILE A 26 0.96 5.58 0.51
C ILE A 26 1.31 7.06 0.47
N THR A 27 2.07 7.50 1.45
CA THR A 27 2.61 8.86 1.52
C THR A 27 4.10 8.79 1.25
N VAL A 28 4.60 9.63 0.35
CA VAL A 28 6.01 9.70 -0.02
C VAL A 28 6.62 10.99 0.53
N SER A 29 7.72 10.87 1.27
CA SER A 29 8.54 12.01 1.69
C SER A 29 9.50 12.43 0.57
N GLU A 30 10.01 13.67 0.63
CA GLU A 30 10.94 14.22 -0.37
C GLU A 30 12.18 13.32 -0.56
N SER A 31 12.72 12.80 0.54
CA SER A 31 13.64 11.67 0.54
C SER A 31 12.85 10.38 0.80
N TYR A 32 12.91 9.42 -0.12
CA TYR A 32 12.26 8.13 0.06
C TYR A 32 13.18 6.99 -0.34
N ASP A 33 12.96 5.84 0.30
CA ASP A 33 13.56 4.57 -0.06
C ASP A 33 12.58 3.81 -0.96
N MET A 34 12.99 3.54 -2.20
CA MET A 34 12.15 2.89 -3.21
C MET A 34 11.75 1.47 -2.79
N ILE A 35 12.69 0.71 -2.23
CA ILE A 35 12.47 -0.67 -1.81
C ILE A 35 11.48 -0.69 -0.65
N LYS A 36 11.66 0.19 0.33
CA LYS A 36 10.71 0.34 1.45
C LYS A 36 9.32 0.74 0.95
N LEU A 37 9.23 1.64 -0.02
CA LEU A 37 7.95 2.10 -0.57
C LEU A 37 7.21 0.96 -1.28
N LEU A 38 7.92 0.17 -2.07
CA LEU A 38 7.36 -1.00 -2.76
C LEU A 38 6.86 -2.05 -1.76
N LYS A 39 7.60 -2.32 -0.68
CA LYS A 39 7.16 -3.22 0.40
C LYS A 39 5.84 -2.75 1.02
N ILE A 40 5.71 -1.45 1.29
CA ILE A 40 4.49 -0.87 1.87
C ILE A 40 3.30 -0.98 0.90
N MET A 41 3.52 -0.71 -0.39
CA MET A 41 2.47 -0.88 -1.41
C MET A 41 2.03 -2.33 -1.54
N ALA A 42 2.99 -3.27 -1.61
CA ALA A 42 2.73 -4.70 -1.75
C ALA A 42 1.92 -5.23 -0.57
N ASN A 43 2.23 -4.82 0.67
CA ASN A 43 1.45 -5.19 1.86
C ASN A 43 -0.02 -4.76 1.82
N GLN A 44 -0.33 -3.65 1.16
CA GLN A 44 -1.71 -3.15 1.08
C GLN A 44 -2.50 -3.82 -0.06
N ILE A 45 -1.82 -4.28 -1.11
CA ILE A 45 -2.43 -4.88 -2.30
C ILE A 45 -2.53 -6.40 -2.15
N CYS A 46 -1.44 -7.03 -1.71
CA CYS A 46 -1.32 -8.46 -1.54
C CYS A 46 -1.68 -8.81 -0.09
N ILE A 47 -2.97 -9.01 0.19
CA ILE A 47 -3.36 -9.72 1.41
C ILE A 47 -3.04 -11.20 1.16
N ALA A 48 -1.81 -11.63 1.41
CA ALA A 48 -1.52 -13.05 1.54
C ALA A 48 -2.15 -13.49 2.87
N GLU A 49 -3.11 -14.42 2.81
CA GLU A 49 -3.57 -15.11 4.01
C GLU A 49 -2.37 -15.84 4.62
N GLU A 50 -1.85 -15.34 5.74
CA GLU A 50 -1.53 -16.14 6.94
C GLU A 50 -1.15 -15.23 8.12
N ASP A 51 -1.87 -15.50 9.22
CA ASP A 51 -1.62 -15.27 10.64
C ASP A 51 -0.31 -14.57 11.10
N ASN A 52 -0.48 -13.67 12.07
CA ASN A 52 0.54 -13.00 12.90
C ASN A 52 1.57 -12.11 12.21
N GLY A 53 1.29 -10.80 12.18
CA GLY A 53 2.16 -9.72 12.71
C GLY A 53 3.67 -9.77 12.45
N GLY A 54 4.12 -10.43 11.40
CA GLY A 54 5.52 -10.54 11.01
C GLY A 54 5.79 -9.58 9.87
N ASP A 55 6.74 -8.67 10.07
CA ASP A 55 7.27 -7.84 9.00
C ASP A 55 7.67 -8.73 7.82
N ILE A 56 7.01 -8.58 6.66
CA ILE A 56 7.43 -9.25 5.44
C ILE A 56 8.85 -8.79 5.05
N ASN A 57 9.84 -9.61 5.41
CA ASN A 57 11.24 -9.34 5.09
C ASN A 57 11.51 -9.64 3.60
N PHE A 58 11.34 -8.63 2.76
CA PHE A 58 11.66 -8.67 1.33
C PHE A 58 13.17 -8.78 1.02
N ASP A 59 14.06 -8.69 2.01
CA ASP A 59 15.51 -8.83 1.77
C ASP A 59 15.90 -10.30 1.48
N THR A 60 14.96 -11.23 1.72
CA THR A 60 15.11 -12.66 1.39
C THR A 60 14.62 -12.99 -0.02
N MET A 61 14.08 -12.02 -0.77
CA MET A 61 13.75 -12.24 -2.18
C MET A 61 15.04 -12.15 -3.00
N SER A 62 15.82 -13.24 -2.98
CA SER A 62 16.90 -13.46 -3.94
C SER A 62 16.28 -13.35 -5.33
N ILE A 63 16.64 -12.28 -6.03
CA ILE A 63 16.46 -12.22 -7.48
C ILE A 63 17.55 -13.13 -8.03
N GLU A 64 17.21 -14.39 -8.31
CA GLU A 64 17.95 -15.17 -9.32
C GLU A 64 17.80 -14.51 -10.69
#